data_AF-A0A4R0GK12-F1
#
_entry.id   AF-A0A4R0GK12-F1
#
_cell.length_a   1.000
_cell.length_b   1.000
_cell.length_c   1.000
_cell.angle_alpha   90.00
_cell.angle_beta   90.00
_cell.angle_gamma   90.00
#
_symmetry.space_group_name_H-M   'P 1'
#
loop_
_entity.id
_entity.type
_entity.pdbx_description
1 polymer ?
#
loop_
_entity_poly.entity_id
_entity_poly.type
_entity_poly.pdbx_seq_one_letter_code
_entity_poly.pdbx_strand_id
1 'polypeptide(L)'
;MPNQQQAKTARNFFAGADSLTDNIALLEWCETSRRILHAGALELGIVASELDARLRAIRSGPMGGMTGRARARQVARPIQQASEALVIGGRYIVTAATRFQAVYMPELEQAGHRPRRNEFKFKA
;
A
#
# COMPACT_ATOMS: atom_id res chain seq x y z
N MET A 1 22.19 -15.01 -9.39
CA MET A 1 20.89 -15.58 -9.80
C MET A 1 19.81 -14.84 -9.04
N PRO A 2 18.90 -14.12 -9.70
CA PRO A 2 17.87 -13.36 -9.00
C PRO A 2 16.87 -14.33 -8.35
N ASN A 3 16.60 -14.03 -7.09
CA ASN A 3 15.86 -14.82 -6.13
C ASN A 3 14.44 -15.11 -6.64
N GLN A 4 14.16 -16.33 -7.10
CA GLN A 4 12.83 -16.73 -7.65
C GLN A 4 11.69 -16.55 -6.63
N GLN A 5 12.01 -16.40 -5.35
CA GLN A 5 11.04 -16.09 -4.30
C GLN A 5 10.50 -14.66 -4.38
N GLN A 6 11.30 -13.68 -4.83
CA GLN A 6 10.87 -12.28 -4.95
C GLN A 6 9.94 -12.08 -6.15
N ALA A 7 10.12 -12.86 -7.23
CA ALA A 7 9.27 -12.79 -8.42
C ALA A 7 7.85 -13.35 -8.19
N LYS A 8 7.68 -14.31 -7.27
CA LYS A 8 6.35 -14.83 -6.88
C LYS A 8 5.55 -13.80 -6.06
N THR A 9 6.21 -13.03 -5.19
CA THR A 9 5.54 -12.05 -4.34
C THR A 9 4.95 -10.88 -5.14
N ALA A 10 5.64 -10.43 -6.19
CA ALA A 10 5.15 -9.34 -7.05
C ALA A 10 3.99 -9.77 -7.96
N ARG A 11 3.90 -11.04 -8.37
CA ARG A 11 2.84 -11.56 -9.24
C ARG A 11 1.48 -11.76 -8.53
N ASN A 12 1.49 -11.85 -7.20
CA ASN A 12 0.28 -12.02 -6.38
C ASN A 12 -0.33 -10.70 -5.88
N PHE A 13 0.28 -9.56 -6.18
CA PHE A 13 -0.19 -8.26 -5.72
C PHE A 13 -1.52 -7.83 -6.34
N PHE A 14 -1.66 -8.18 -7.61
CA PHE A 14 -2.89 -8.15 -8.37
C PHE A 14 -3.37 -9.59 -8.54
N ALA A 15 -3.51 -10.32 -7.43
CA ALA A 15 -4.24 -11.58 -7.45
C ALA A 15 -5.57 -11.29 -8.15
N GLY A 16 -5.79 -11.96 -9.29
CA GLY A 16 -6.94 -11.75 -10.16
C GLY A 16 -8.26 -11.94 -9.42
N ALA A 17 -9.37 -11.88 -10.17
CA ALA A 17 -10.75 -11.95 -9.66
C ALA A 17 -11.03 -13.06 -8.61
N ASP A 18 -10.16 -14.07 -8.47
CA ASP A 18 -10.15 -15.06 -7.41
C ASP A 18 -10.16 -14.47 -5.98
N SER A 19 -9.47 -13.35 -5.72
CA SER A 19 -9.48 -12.67 -4.40
C SER A 19 -10.84 -12.06 -4.03
N LEU A 20 -11.74 -11.90 -5.00
CA LEU A 20 -13.12 -11.45 -4.78
C LEU A 20 -14.07 -12.61 -4.47
N THR A 21 -13.64 -13.86 -4.68
CA THR A 21 -14.47 -15.07 -4.52
C THR A 21 -14.07 -15.95 -3.33
N ASP A 22 -12.89 -15.71 -2.75
CA ASP A 22 -12.41 -16.39 -1.54
C ASP A 22 -12.23 -15.40 -0.39
N ASN A 23 -13.02 -15.60 0.67
CA ASN A 23 -13.07 -14.73 1.85
C ASN A 23 -11.72 -14.63 2.58
N ILE A 24 -10.94 -15.72 2.61
CA ILE A 24 -9.61 -15.70 3.22
C ILE A 24 -8.65 -14.92 2.34
N ALA A 25 -8.70 -15.16 1.02
CA ALA A 25 -7.85 -14.46 0.07
C ALA A 25 -8.11 -12.94 0.07
N LEU A 26 -9.37 -12.52 0.24
CA LEU A 26 -9.72 -11.10 0.37
C LEU A 26 -9.07 -10.47 1.62
N LEU A 27 -9.14 -11.14 2.77
CA LEU A 27 -8.56 -10.66 4.02
C LEU A 27 -7.04 -10.61 3.97
N GLU A 28 -6.42 -11.65 3.39
CA GLU A 28 -4.98 -11.69 3.17
C GLU A 28 -4.51 -10.59 2.21
N TRP A 29 -5.29 -10.34 1.15
CA TRP A 29 -5.02 -9.25 0.21
C TRP A 29 -5.11 -7.89 0.90
N CYS A 30 -6.14 -7.65 1.73
CA CYS A 30 -6.28 -6.42 2.49
C CYS A 30 -5.10 -6.18 3.43
N GLU A 31 -4.69 -7.20 4.20
CA GLU A 31 -3.57 -7.08 5.15
C GLU A 31 -2.24 -6.89 4.43
N THR A 32 -2.03 -7.61 3.32
CA THR A 32 -0.83 -7.46 2.48
C THR A 32 -0.77 -6.05 1.91
N SER A 33 -1.84 -5.61 1.23
CA SER A 33 -1.94 -4.28 0.63
C SER A 33 -1.68 -3.18 1.66
N ARG A 34 -2.25 -3.28 2.87
CA ARG A 34 -1.99 -2.34 3.96
C ARG A 34 -0.50 -2.20 4.28
N ARG A 35 0.23 -3.32 4.42
CA ARG A 35 1.67 -3.31 4.74
C ARG A 35 2.49 -2.64 3.65
N ILE A 36 2.16 -2.93 2.40
CA ILE A 36 2.83 -2.32 1.26
C ILE A 36 2.56 -0.82 1.21
N LEU A 37 1.30 -0.41 1.30
CA LEU A 37 0.95 1.01 1.25
C LEU A 37 1.63 1.77 2.39
N HIS A 38 1.72 1.16 3.57
CA HIS A 38 2.44 1.75 4.69
C HIS A 38 3.94 1.87 4.43
N ALA A 39 4.60 0.83 3.91
CA ALA A 39 6.01 0.88 3.55
C ALA A 39 6.26 1.95 2.46
N GLY A 40 5.44 1.98 1.41
CA GLY A 40 5.51 2.99 0.36
C GLY A 40 5.28 4.41 0.90
N ALA A 41 4.37 4.59 1.86
CA ALA A 41 4.15 5.88 2.51
C ALA A 41 5.41 6.36 3.25
N LEU A 42 6.05 5.49 4.02
CA LEU A 42 7.29 5.82 4.74
C LEU A 42 8.41 6.24 3.79
N GLU A 43 8.66 5.43 2.74
CA GLU A 43 9.69 5.73 1.74
C GLU A 43 9.42 7.07 1.04
N LEU A 44 8.20 7.31 0.58
CA LEU A 44 7.84 8.57 -0.06
C LEU A 44 7.94 9.77 0.90
N GLY A 45 7.56 9.60 2.17
CA GLY A 45 7.69 10.66 3.18
C GLY A 45 9.14 11.03 3.49
N ILE A 46 10.03 10.04 3.54
CA ILE A 46 11.48 10.25 3.70
C ILE A 46 12.02 10.98 2.47
N VAL A 47 11.70 10.49 1.26
CA VAL A 47 12.15 11.10 0.00
C VAL A 47 11.67 12.54 -0.13
N ALA A 48 10.41 12.83 0.20
CA ALA A 48 9.88 14.20 0.15
C ALA A 48 10.65 15.14 1.10
N SER A 49 10.96 14.67 2.32
CA SER A 49 11.68 15.44 3.33
C SER A 49 13.13 15.70 2.93
N GLU A 50 13.82 14.66 2.47
CA GLU A 50 15.19 14.72 1.95
C GLU A 50 15.27 15.69 0.75
N LEU A 51 14.31 15.60 -0.18
CA LEU A 51 14.27 16.44 -1.37
C LEU A 51 14.03 17.91 -1.02
N ASP A 52 13.09 18.22 -0.12
CA ASP A 52 12.85 19.60 0.36
C ASP A 52 14.11 20.16 1.03
N ALA A 53 14.79 19.39 1.88
CA ALA A 53 16.02 19.81 2.56
C ALA A 53 17.16 20.09 1.56
N ARG A 54 17.41 19.16 0.63
CA ARG A 54 18.46 19.31 -0.39
C ARG A 54 18.18 20.51 -1.30
N LEU A 55 16.95 20.68 -1.77
CA LEU A 55 16.60 21.79 -2.66
C LEU A 55 16.69 23.16 -1.97
N ARG A 56 16.38 23.23 -0.66
CA ARG A 56 16.57 24.46 0.13
C ARG A 56 18.03 24.86 0.26
N ALA A 57 18.94 23.89 0.32
CA ALA A 57 20.37 24.14 0.47
C ALA A 57 21.05 24.67 -0.80
N ILE A 58 20.46 24.49 -1.99
CA ILE A 58 21.11 24.84 -3.27
C ILE A 58 21.30 26.36 -3.44
N ARG A 59 20.28 27.18 -3.18
CA ARG A 59 20.37 28.63 -3.35
C ARG A 59 19.32 29.36 -2.51
N SER A 60 19.78 30.23 -1.63
CA SER A 60 18.96 31.03 -0.70
C SER A 60 18.28 32.25 -1.34
N GLY A 61 18.68 32.66 -2.54
CA GLY A 61 18.14 33.82 -3.24
C GLY A 61 16.82 33.58 -4.00
N PRO A 62 16.03 34.65 -4.21
CA PRO A 62 14.85 34.58 -5.07
C PRO A 62 15.25 34.32 -6.53
N MET A 63 14.51 33.45 -7.21
CA MET A 63 14.57 33.21 -8.66
C MET A 63 13.13 33.12 -9.16
N GLY A 64 12.81 33.85 -10.23
CA GLY A 64 11.46 33.92 -10.77
C GLY A 64 10.41 34.42 -9.77
N GLY A 65 10.79 35.33 -8.86
CA GLY A 65 9.89 35.86 -7.82
C GLY A 65 9.63 34.91 -6.64
N MET A 66 10.17 33.68 -6.66
CA MET A 66 9.97 32.71 -5.59
C MET A 66 11.22 32.56 -4.71
N THR A 67 11.02 32.45 -3.40
CA THR A 67 12.09 32.09 -2.46
C THR A 67 12.56 30.65 -2.70
N GLY A 68 13.82 30.33 -2.33
CA GLY A 68 14.33 28.95 -2.43
C GLY A 68 13.46 27.93 -1.69
N ARG A 69 12.90 28.34 -0.54
CA ARG A 69 11.94 27.54 0.24
C ARG A 69 10.65 27.26 -0.53
N ALA A 70 10.08 28.25 -1.22
CA ALA A 70 8.87 28.07 -1.99
C ALA A 70 9.09 27.12 -3.18
N ARG A 71 10.22 27.27 -3.88
CA ARG A 71 10.59 26.39 -5.00
C ARG A 71 10.82 24.94 -4.55
N ALA A 72 11.57 24.74 -3.46
CA ALA A 72 11.79 23.42 -2.88
C ALA A 72 10.46 22.71 -2.54
N ARG A 73 9.54 23.45 -1.90
CA ARG A 73 8.21 22.93 -1.55
C ARG A 73 7.37 22.61 -2.77
N GLN A 74 7.46 23.37 -3.86
CA GLN A 74 6.73 23.09 -5.10
C GLN A 74 7.09 21.71 -5.69
N VAL A 75 8.33 21.26 -5.49
CA VAL A 75 8.81 19.96 -5.97
C VAL A 75 8.54 18.84 -4.96
N ALA A 76 8.77 19.08 -3.66
CA ALA A 76 8.63 18.06 -2.63
C ALA A 76 7.16 17.79 -2.23
N ARG A 77 6.28 18.79 -2.34
CA ARG A 77 4.88 18.68 -1.86
C ARG A 77 4.07 17.58 -2.56
N PRO A 78 4.15 17.37 -3.89
CA PRO A 78 3.44 16.27 -4.54
C PRO A 78 3.86 14.88 -4.01
N ILE A 79 5.15 14.69 -3.71
CA ILE A 79 5.67 13.43 -3.14
C ILE A 79 5.12 13.25 -1.72
N GLN A 80 5.12 14.31 -0.93
CA GLN A 80 4.53 14.30 0.41
C GLN A 80 3.03 13.96 0.36
N GLN A 81 2.29 14.52 -0.61
CA GLN A 81 0.87 14.21 -0.82
C GLN A 81 0.66 12.76 -1.25
N ALA A 82 1.53 12.20 -2.08
CA ALA A 82 1.48 10.79 -2.44
C ALA A 82 1.68 9.90 -1.20
N SER A 83 2.65 10.20 -0.33
CA SER A 83 2.82 9.53 0.96
C SER A 83 1.55 9.57 1.81
N GLU A 84 0.96 10.75 1.99
CA GLU A 84 -0.29 10.94 2.74
C GLU A 84 -1.45 10.12 2.13
N ALA A 85 -1.57 10.10 0.80
CA ALA A 85 -2.59 9.33 0.09
C ALA A 85 -2.45 7.82 0.30
N LEU A 86 -1.22 7.28 0.36
CA LEU A 86 -1.00 5.86 0.65
C LEU A 86 -1.44 5.49 2.08
N VAL A 87 -1.22 6.35 3.06
CA VAL A 87 -1.72 6.15 4.44
C VAL A 87 -3.25 6.12 4.47
N ILE A 88 -3.88 7.06 3.78
CA ILE A 88 -5.35 7.12 3.67
C ILE A 88 -5.88 5.86 2.98
N GLY A 89 -5.27 5.45 1.86
CA GLY A 89 -5.61 4.22 1.15
C GLY A 89 -5.52 2.99 2.05
N GLY A 90 -4.41 2.85 2.79
CA GLY A 90 -4.23 1.76 3.76
C GLY A 90 -5.31 1.72 4.84
N ARG A 91 -5.74 2.89 5.34
CA ARG A 91 -6.83 2.99 6.32
C ARG A 91 -8.17 2.51 5.75
N TYR A 92 -8.49 2.87 4.50
CA TYR A 92 -9.74 2.42 3.87
C TYR A 92 -9.72 0.91 3.57
N ILE A 93 -8.57 0.34 3.22
CA ILE A 93 -8.43 -1.12 3.06
C ILE A 93 -8.71 -1.86 4.37
N VAL A 94 -8.15 -1.40 5.50
CA VAL A 94 -8.47 -1.96 6.83
C VAL A 94 -9.95 -1.85 7.13
N THR A 95 -10.53 -0.68 6.88
CA THR A 95 -11.95 -0.43 7.12
C THR A 95 -12.82 -1.39 6.29
N ALA A 96 -12.46 -1.63 5.04
CA ALA A 96 -13.16 -2.59 4.18
C ALA A 96 -13.06 -4.02 4.74
N ALA A 97 -11.86 -4.47 5.15
CA ALA A 97 -11.67 -5.78 5.76
C ALA A 97 -12.50 -5.95 7.05
N THR A 98 -12.47 -4.97 7.95
CA THR A 98 -13.27 -5.00 9.19
C THR A 98 -14.76 -5.05 8.90
N ARG A 99 -15.24 -4.28 7.93
CA ARG A 99 -16.67 -4.30 7.53
C ARG A 99 -17.06 -5.62 6.90
N PHE A 100 -16.20 -6.18 6.04
CA PHE A 100 -16.42 -7.50 5.46
C PHE A 100 -16.54 -8.58 6.54
N GLN A 101 -15.64 -8.58 7.53
CA GLN A 101 -15.71 -9.50 8.67
C GLN A 101 -16.95 -9.30 9.52
N ALA A 102 -17.37 -8.05 9.76
CA ALA A 102 -18.53 -7.78 10.61
C ALA A 102 -19.87 -8.14 9.93
N VAL A 103 -19.97 -7.92 8.62
CA VAL A 103 -21.24 -8.05 7.88
C VAL A 103 -21.38 -9.41 7.23
N TYR A 104 -20.37 -9.87 6.48
CA TYR A 104 -20.51 -11.01 5.58
C TYR A 104 -19.99 -12.32 6.16
N MET A 105 -18.99 -12.32 7.04
CA MET A 105 -18.52 -13.58 7.67
C MET A 105 -19.64 -14.32 8.42
N PRO A 106 -20.52 -13.66 9.21
CA PRO A 106 -21.64 -14.35 9.86
C PRO A 106 -22.63 -14.97 8.86
N GLU A 107 -22.92 -14.28 7.76
CA GLU A 107 -23.81 -14.79 6.70
C GLU A 107 -23.20 -16.01 6.00
N LEU A 108 -21.90 -15.96 5.75
CA LEU A 108 -21.15 -17.07 5.12
C LEU A 108 -21.09 -18.31 6.03
N GLU A 109 -20.91 -18.11 7.34
CA GLU A 109 -20.96 -19.19 8.33
C GLU A 109 -22.35 -19.83 8.39
N GLN A 110 -23.42 -19.02 8.38
CA GLN A 110 -24.81 -19.50 8.34
C GLN A 110 -25.15 -20.24 7.04
N ALA A 111 -24.62 -19.79 5.91
CA ALA A 111 -24.78 -20.44 4.61
C ALA A 111 -23.95 -21.73 4.45
N GLY A 112 -23.14 -22.10 5.45
CA GLY A 112 -22.27 -23.28 5.40
C GLY A 112 -21.11 -23.14 4.40
N HIS A 113 -20.78 -21.90 3.98
CA HIS A 113 -19.63 -21.65 3.13
C HIS A 113 -18.34 -21.88 3.92
N ARG A 114 -17.70 -23.01 3.67
CA ARG A 114 -16.39 -23.32 4.23
C ARG A 114 -15.32 -22.61 3.40
N PRO A 115 -14.35 -21.92 4.04
CA PRO A 115 -13.23 -21.36 3.31
C PRO A 115 -12.53 -22.47 2.51
N ARG A 116 -12.16 -22.18 1.26
CA ARG A 116 -11.36 -23.09 0.43
C ARG A 116 -10.01 -23.26 1.10
N ARG A 117 -9.89 -24.29 1.93
CA ARG A 117 -8.62 -24.67 2.54
C ARG A 117 -7.73 -25.14 1.39
N ASN A 118 -6.80 -24.29 0.94
CA ASN A 118 -5.78 -24.70 -0.02
C ASN A 118 -5.00 -25.86 0.60
N GLU A 119 -5.37 -27.09 0.22
CA GLU A 119 -4.64 -28.30 0.60
C GLU A 119 -3.25 -28.23 -0.01
N PHE A 120 -2.29 -27.71 0.76
CA PHE A 120 -0.88 -27.86 0.46
C PHE A 120 -0.55 -29.36 0.51
N LYS A 121 -0.64 -30.04 -0.63
CA LYS A 121 -0.16 -31.42 -0.80
C LYS A 121 1.34 -31.37 -1.05
N PHE A 122 2.12 -31.69 -0.02
CA PHE A 122 3.49 -32.14 -0.25
C PHE A 122 3.41 -33.48 -0.99
N LYS A 123 3.75 -33.51 -2.29
CA LYS A 123 4.16 -34.75 -2.94
C LYS A 123 5.60 -35.01 -2.47
N ALA A 124 5.76 -36.03 -1.63
CA ALA A 124 7.04 -36.61 -1.27
C ALA A 124 7.68 -37.32 -2.47
#